data_AF-A0A960T4X4-F1
#
_entry.id   AF-A0A960T4X4-F1
#
_cell.length_a   1.000
_cell.length_b   1.000
_cell.length_c   1.000
_cell.angle_alpha   90.00
_cell.angle_beta   90.00
_cell.angle_gamma   90.00
#
_symmetry.space_group_name_H-M   'P 1'
#
loop_
_entity.id
_entity.type
_entity.pdbx_description
1 polymer ?
#
loop_
_entity_poly.entity_id
_entity_poly.type
_entity_poly.pdbx_seq_one_letter_code
_entity_poly.pdbx_strand_id
1 'polypeptide(L)'
;NRPDLMKLKHFGAAAASSGGVELYHMPGITPEAATLEDAFGPDDIPTAIVYGEAERRKTWERLQNASERKLDFVMLGCPHNSIEQMSLIAELLDGRKVHADTALWVHTPRAIRQIADRSGYTAVIEAAGGVVMSDTCPSISRKVPPGTRVVATDSAKQAHYLPAIAKVEGWFGSVSQCVESAIAGEWLGVVQ
;
A
#
# COMPACT_ATOMS: atom_id res chain seq x y z
N ASN A 1 4.92 7.93 20.34
CA ASN A 1 5.15 7.23 19.06
C ASN A 1 5.25 8.22 17.92
N ARG A 2 6.46 8.45 17.38
CA ARG A 2 6.67 9.26 16.17
C ARG A 2 6.46 8.37 14.93
N PRO A 3 5.74 8.80 13.88
CA PRO A 3 5.59 8.00 12.67
C PRO A 3 6.94 7.87 11.95
N ASP A 4 7.19 6.68 11.41
CA ASP A 4 8.32 6.45 10.50
C ASP A 4 8.00 6.95 9.08
N LEU A 5 9.03 6.99 8.23
CA LEU A 5 8.90 7.46 6.85
C LEU A 5 7.89 6.65 6.03
N MET A 6 7.68 5.36 6.33
CA MET A 6 6.74 4.52 5.58
C MET A 6 5.29 4.88 5.91
N LYS A 7 4.99 5.12 7.18
CA LYS A 7 3.68 5.63 7.61
C LYS A 7 3.39 6.99 7.00
N LEU A 8 4.36 7.90 6.99
CA LEU A 8 4.20 9.23 6.38
C LEU A 8 3.96 9.13 4.86
N LYS A 9 4.71 8.26 4.17
CA LYS A 9 4.55 7.99 2.74
C LYS A 9 3.15 7.47 2.40
N HIS A 10 2.67 6.48 3.15
CA HIS A 10 1.32 5.93 2.97
C HIS A 10 0.22 6.93 3.32
N PHE A 11 0.39 7.69 4.40
CA PHE A 11 -0.53 8.77 4.78
C PHE A 11 -0.68 9.80 3.68
N GLY A 12 0.43 10.35 3.16
CA GLY A 12 0.40 11.34 2.09
C GLY A 12 -0.27 10.81 0.82
N ALA A 13 0.05 9.57 0.43
CA ALA A 13 -0.57 8.94 -0.74
C ALA A 13 -2.09 8.75 -0.58
N ALA A 14 -2.56 8.34 0.60
CA ALA A 14 -3.98 8.19 0.88
C ALA A 14 -4.70 9.54 0.93
N ALA A 15 -4.13 10.52 1.65
CA ALA A 15 -4.69 11.87 1.80
C ALA A 15 -4.88 12.57 0.44
N ALA A 16 -3.87 12.51 -0.42
CA ALA A 16 -3.95 13.06 -1.77
C ALA A 16 -5.03 12.36 -2.62
N SER A 17 -5.16 11.02 -2.49
CA SER A 17 -6.02 10.24 -3.38
C SER A 17 -7.50 10.34 -3.04
N SER A 18 -7.86 10.26 -1.75
CA SER A 18 -9.27 10.29 -1.33
C SER A 18 -9.75 11.67 -0.89
N GLY A 19 -8.84 12.55 -0.46
CA GLY A 19 -9.16 13.87 0.10
C GLY A 19 -8.73 15.05 -0.76
N GLY A 20 -7.97 14.84 -1.84
CA GLY A 20 -7.41 15.93 -2.63
C GLY A 20 -6.43 16.81 -1.85
N VAL A 21 -5.81 16.27 -0.80
CA VAL A 21 -4.87 17.01 0.05
C VAL A 21 -3.55 17.21 -0.69
N GLU A 22 -3.24 18.44 -1.04
CA GLU A 22 -2.00 18.82 -1.74
C GLU A 22 -0.84 19.08 -0.78
N LEU A 23 -1.13 19.68 0.37
CA LEU A 23 -0.18 20.04 1.42
C LEU A 23 -0.81 19.78 2.79
N TYR A 24 0.01 19.35 3.74
CA TYR A 24 -0.37 19.30 5.15
C TYR A 24 0.86 19.57 6.01
N HIS A 25 0.64 20.13 7.20
CA HIS A 25 1.64 20.21 8.26
C HIS A 25 1.37 19.14 9.31
N MET A 26 2.42 18.48 9.78
CA MET A 26 2.38 17.67 11.01
C MET A 26 3.23 18.37 12.07
N PRO A 27 2.61 19.03 13.07
CA PRO A 27 3.32 19.69 14.15
C PRO A 27 4.39 18.80 14.80
N GLY A 28 5.60 19.32 14.97
CA GLY A 28 6.75 18.61 15.50
C GLY A 28 7.45 17.64 14.52
N ILE A 29 6.96 17.54 13.28
CA ILE A 29 7.59 16.76 12.20
C ILE A 29 7.95 17.65 11.02
N THR A 30 7.05 18.55 10.62
CA THR A 30 7.25 19.44 9.47
C THR A 30 8.15 20.61 9.90
N PRO A 31 9.31 20.87 9.24
CA PRO A 31 10.31 21.81 9.73
C PRO A 31 9.80 23.23 10.01
N GLU A 32 8.93 23.74 9.16
CA GLU A 32 8.34 25.07 9.21
C GLU A 32 7.14 25.19 10.18
N ALA A 33 6.65 24.06 10.69
CA ALA A 33 5.47 23.97 11.53
C ALA A 33 5.79 23.16 12.80
N ALA A 34 6.55 23.75 13.71
CA ALA A 34 6.92 23.08 14.96
C ALA A 34 5.70 22.97 15.90
N THR A 35 4.83 23.98 15.92
CA THR A 35 3.58 23.99 16.70
C THR A 35 2.33 24.09 15.81
N LEU A 36 1.14 24.03 16.42
CA LEU A 36 -0.12 24.29 15.71
C LEU A 36 -0.19 25.76 15.29
N GLU A 37 0.26 26.67 16.15
CA GLU A 37 0.32 28.11 15.87
C GLU A 37 1.22 28.39 14.67
N ASP A 38 2.40 27.75 14.58
CA ASP A 38 3.26 27.88 13.40
C ASP A 38 2.56 27.35 12.12
N ALA A 39 1.81 26.24 12.24
CA ALA A 39 1.15 25.58 11.12
C ALA A 39 0.00 26.40 10.51
N PHE A 40 -0.75 27.13 11.35
CA PHE A 40 -1.86 28.01 10.94
C PHE A 40 -1.44 29.47 10.76
N GLY A 41 -0.27 29.85 11.29
CA GLY A 41 0.27 31.19 11.16
C GLY A 41 -0.65 32.25 11.77
N PRO A 42 -0.99 33.33 11.02
CA PRO A 42 -1.85 34.39 11.53
C PRO A 42 -3.34 34.03 11.55
N ASP A 43 -3.73 32.91 10.95
CA ASP A 43 -5.13 32.51 10.84
C ASP A 43 -5.64 31.86 12.14
N ASP A 44 -6.93 32.02 12.42
CA ASP A 44 -7.57 31.37 13.55
C ASP A 44 -7.56 29.84 13.40
N ILE A 45 -7.17 29.15 14.47
CA ILE A 45 -7.18 27.68 14.50
C ILE A 45 -8.64 27.19 14.52
N PRO A 46 -9.09 26.44 13.51
CA PRO A 46 -10.46 25.95 13.45
C PRO A 46 -10.72 24.87 14.50
N THR A 47 -12.01 24.62 14.78
CA THR A 47 -12.42 23.49 15.63
C THR A 47 -11.86 22.18 15.07
N ALA A 48 -11.15 21.44 15.92
CA ALA A 48 -10.52 20.18 15.53
C ALA A 48 -11.56 19.13 15.11
N ILE A 49 -11.32 18.48 13.98
CA ILE A 49 -11.99 17.23 13.61
C ILE A 49 -11.17 16.09 14.20
N VAL A 50 -11.80 15.27 15.05
CA VAL A 50 -11.12 14.17 15.74
C VAL A 50 -11.15 12.92 14.86
N TYR A 51 -9.98 12.30 14.68
CA TYR A 51 -9.84 10.99 14.05
C TYR A 51 -9.38 9.96 15.09
N GLY A 52 -10.30 9.10 15.50
CA GLY A 52 -10.08 8.07 16.50
C GLY A 52 -10.20 6.65 15.93
N GLU A 53 -10.47 5.71 16.83
CA GLU A 53 -10.62 4.29 16.49
C GLU A 53 -11.86 4.04 15.63
N ALA A 54 -12.97 4.73 15.90
CA ALA A 54 -14.21 4.59 15.16
C ALA A 54 -14.06 5.05 13.70
N GLU A 55 -13.44 6.22 13.47
CA GLU A 55 -13.18 6.75 12.12
C GLU A 55 -12.22 5.85 11.36
N ARG A 56 -11.21 5.31 12.05
CA ARG A 56 -10.26 4.36 11.46
C ARG A 56 -10.93 3.07 11.03
N ARG A 57 -11.74 2.46 11.90
CA ARG A 57 -12.45 1.21 11.59
C ARG A 57 -13.44 1.41 10.43
N LYS A 58 -14.24 2.49 10.47
CA LYS A 58 -15.14 2.85 9.37
C LYS A 58 -14.40 3.05 8.05
N THR A 59 -13.23 3.71 8.09
CA THR A 59 -12.41 3.92 6.89
C THR A 59 -11.85 2.60 6.37
N TRP A 60 -11.37 1.73 7.27
CA TRP A 60 -10.86 0.41 6.93
C TRP A 60 -11.96 -0.46 6.30
N GLU A 61 -13.14 -0.56 6.91
CA GLU A 61 -14.30 -1.29 6.38
C GLU A 61 -14.66 -0.81 4.97
N ARG A 62 -14.62 0.50 4.71
CA ARG A 62 -14.89 1.08 3.39
C ARG A 62 -13.84 0.71 2.33
N LEU A 63 -12.60 0.43 2.73
CA LEU A 63 -11.53 -0.01 1.82
C LEU A 63 -11.64 -1.51 1.50
N GLN A 64 -12.50 -2.25 2.18
CA GLN A 64 -12.81 -3.64 1.86
C GLN A 64 -13.98 -3.67 0.87
N ASN A 65 -13.68 -3.84 -0.41
CA ASN A 65 -14.68 -3.82 -1.48
C ASN A 65 -14.84 -5.15 -2.21
N ALA A 66 -14.22 -6.22 -1.69
CA ALA A 66 -14.35 -7.57 -2.18
C ALA A 66 -15.36 -8.39 -1.36
N SER A 67 -16.05 -9.29 -2.04
CA SER A 67 -16.98 -10.26 -1.48
C SER A 67 -16.42 -11.68 -1.55
N GLU A 68 -15.65 -11.97 -2.60
CA GLU A 68 -14.96 -13.24 -2.78
C GLU A 68 -13.61 -13.26 -2.03
N ARG A 69 -13.31 -14.39 -1.37
CA ARG A 69 -12.00 -14.59 -0.73
C ARG A 69 -10.95 -15.13 -1.69
N LYS A 70 -11.33 -15.89 -2.72
CA LYS A 70 -10.37 -16.36 -3.74
C LYS A 70 -9.62 -15.17 -4.32
N LEU A 71 -8.30 -15.26 -4.41
CA LEU A 71 -7.43 -14.14 -4.76
C LEU A 71 -6.74 -14.38 -6.10
N ASP A 72 -6.96 -13.51 -7.07
CA ASP A 72 -6.34 -13.62 -8.39
C ASP A 72 -5.03 -12.83 -8.48
N PHE A 73 -4.93 -11.73 -7.72
CA PHE A 73 -3.82 -10.80 -7.85
C PHE A 73 -3.48 -10.09 -6.54
N VAL A 74 -2.18 -9.97 -6.24
CA VAL A 74 -1.66 -9.15 -5.16
C VAL A 74 -0.74 -8.08 -5.72
N MET A 75 -1.02 -6.83 -5.36
CA MET A 75 -0.27 -5.68 -5.81
C MET A 75 0.29 -4.91 -4.63
N LEU A 76 1.62 -4.91 -4.51
CA LEU A 76 2.36 -4.22 -3.45
C LEU A 76 3.11 -3.02 -4.00
N GLY A 77 3.10 -1.91 -3.26
CA GLY A 77 3.93 -0.74 -3.56
C GLY A 77 3.26 0.33 -4.41
N CYS A 78 2.20 0.95 -3.89
CA CYS A 78 1.62 2.15 -4.49
C CYS A 78 1.10 3.12 -3.42
N PRO A 79 1.98 3.81 -2.68
CA PRO A 79 3.26 4.34 -3.16
C PRO A 79 4.37 3.28 -3.23
N HIS A 80 5.26 3.39 -4.22
CA HIS A 80 6.31 2.40 -4.50
C HIS A 80 7.09 2.00 -3.24
N ASN A 81 7.41 0.71 -3.14
CA ASN A 81 8.06 0.11 -1.97
C ASN A 81 9.43 0.73 -1.72
N SER A 82 9.74 0.99 -0.45
CA SER A 82 11.11 1.31 -0.02
C SER A 82 11.96 0.04 0.07
N ILE A 83 13.26 0.20 0.36
CA ILE A 83 14.15 -0.95 0.52
C ILE A 83 13.76 -1.82 1.71
N GLU A 84 13.27 -1.23 2.80
CA GLU A 84 12.79 -1.96 3.98
C GLU A 84 11.56 -2.81 3.66
N GLN A 85 10.64 -2.27 2.84
CA GLN A 85 9.49 -3.04 2.38
C GLN A 85 9.92 -4.16 1.42
N MET A 86 10.89 -3.92 0.53
CA MET A 86 11.43 -4.97 -0.33
C MET A 86 12.09 -6.10 0.48
N SER A 87 12.84 -5.75 1.52
CA SER A 87 13.44 -6.72 2.46
C SER A 87 12.37 -7.55 3.16
N LEU A 88 11.33 -6.90 3.71
CA LEU A 88 10.23 -7.60 4.38
C LEU A 88 9.50 -8.55 3.44
N ILE A 89 9.19 -8.12 2.21
CA ILE A 89 8.53 -8.97 1.22
C ILE A 89 9.39 -10.19 0.89
N ALA A 90 10.70 -9.99 0.69
CA ALA A 90 11.62 -11.09 0.43
C ALA A 90 11.70 -12.07 1.60
N GLU A 91 11.80 -11.58 2.83
CA GLU A 91 11.80 -12.41 4.06
C GLU A 91 10.54 -13.27 4.16
N LEU A 92 9.37 -12.69 3.90
CA LEU A 92 8.09 -13.42 3.95
C LEU A 92 7.94 -14.47 2.83
N LEU A 93 8.67 -14.32 1.72
CA LEU A 93 8.62 -15.20 0.55
C LEU A 93 9.75 -16.24 0.52
N ASP A 94 10.76 -16.13 1.39
CA ASP A 94 11.94 -17.00 1.32
C ASP A 94 11.57 -18.48 1.48
N GLY A 95 12.05 -19.30 0.54
CA GLY A 95 11.73 -20.73 0.46
C GLY A 95 10.26 -21.06 0.12
N ARG A 96 9.41 -20.08 -0.19
CA ARG A 96 7.98 -20.24 -0.46
C ARG A 96 7.62 -19.96 -1.91
N LYS A 97 6.39 -20.27 -2.29
CA LYS A 97 5.85 -20.05 -3.65
C LYS A 97 4.49 -19.39 -3.57
N VAL A 98 4.26 -18.41 -4.44
CA VAL A 98 2.94 -17.82 -4.69
C VAL A 98 2.03 -18.90 -5.28
N HIS A 99 0.74 -18.88 -4.92
CA HIS A 99 -0.24 -19.82 -5.41
C HIS A 99 -0.34 -19.77 -6.94
N ALA A 100 -0.54 -20.92 -7.59
CA ALA A 100 -0.50 -21.02 -9.07
C ALA A 100 -1.56 -20.15 -9.77
N ASP A 101 -2.71 -19.93 -9.12
CA ASP A 101 -3.80 -19.09 -9.63
C ASP A 101 -3.72 -17.63 -9.17
N THR A 102 -2.63 -17.23 -8.51
CA THR A 102 -2.46 -15.88 -7.96
C THR A 102 -1.21 -15.23 -8.53
N ALA A 103 -1.35 -14.02 -9.06
CA ALA A 103 -0.21 -13.21 -9.46
C ALA A 103 0.26 -12.33 -8.28
N LEU A 104 1.57 -12.10 -8.15
CA LEU A 104 2.13 -11.13 -7.20
C LEU A 104 3.00 -10.11 -7.94
N TRP A 105 2.61 -8.84 -7.91
CA TRP A 105 3.39 -7.73 -8.45
C TRP A 105 3.90 -6.82 -7.34
N VAL A 106 5.21 -6.57 -7.37
CA VAL A 106 5.91 -5.74 -6.39
C VAL A 106 6.51 -4.53 -7.11
N HIS A 107 6.04 -3.34 -6.76
CA HIS A 107 6.46 -2.10 -7.39
C HIS A 107 7.45 -1.34 -6.51
N THR A 108 8.59 -0.98 -7.07
CA THR A 108 9.62 -0.18 -6.37
C THR A 108 10.34 0.79 -7.34
N PRO A 109 10.83 1.96 -6.92
CA PRO A 109 11.55 2.86 -7.83
C PRO A 109 12.84 2.20 -8.34
N ARG A 110 13.31 2.55 -9.54
CA ARG A 110 14.53 1.95 -10.13
C ARG A 110 15.75 1.99 -9.22
N ALA A 111 15.97 3.10 -8.51
CA ALA A 111 17.09 3.23 -7.58
C ALA A 111 17.00 2.21 -6.42
N ILE A 112 15.80 1.95 -5.91
CA ILE A 112 15.58 0.96 -4.86
C ILE A 112 15.69 -0.46 -5.43
N ARG A 113 15.20 -0.72 -6.65
CA ARG A 113 15.40 -2.02 -7.31
C ARG A 113 16.88 -2.36 -7.44
N GLN A 114 17.71 -1.42 -7.87
CA GLN A 114 19.16 -1.64 -7.97
C GLN A 114 19.80 -2.02 -6.62
N ILE A 115 19.30 -1.47 -5.51
CA ILE A 115 19.75 -1.85 -4.16
C ILE A 115 19.22 -3.25 -3.82
N ALA A 116 17.94 -3.50 -4.04
CA ALA A 116 17.29 -4.78 -3.78
C ALA A 116 17.90 -5.95 -4.57
N ASP A 117 18.31 -5.71 -5.82
CA ASP A 117 18.99 -6.69 -6.67
C ASP A 117 20.33 -7.10 -6.05
N ARG A 118 21.14 -6.12 -5.62
CA ARG A 118 22.44 -6.38 -4.97
C ARG A 118 22.28 -7.06 -3.60
N SER A 119 21.18 -6.78 -2.90
CA SER A 119 20.85 -7.43 -1.63
C SER A 119 20.21 -8.81 -1.81
N GLY A 120 19.93 -9.24 -3.05
CA GLY A 120 19.29 -10.53 -3.34
C GLY A 120 17.77 -10.57 -3.14
N TYR A 121 17.14 -9.47 -2.68
CA TYR A 121 15.70 -9.44 -2.40
C TYR A 121 14.86 -9.67 -3.66
N THR A 122 15.24 -9.06 -4.78
CA THR A 122 14.55 -9.27 -6.06
C THR A 122 14.58 -10.74 -6.48
N ALA A 123 15.74 -11.40 -6.31
CA ALA A 123 15.89 -12.80 -6.68
C ALA A 123 15.01 -13.72 -5.83
N VAL A 124 14.86 -13.44 -4.53
CA VAL A 124 13.95 -14.18 -3.64
C VAL A 124 12.48 -13.99 -4.08
N ILE A 125 12.07 -12.75 -4.35
CA ILE A 125 10.70 -12.44 -4.78
C ILE A 125 10.38 -13.13 -6.12
N GLU A 126 11.28 -13.05 -7.09
CA GLU A 126 11.11 -13.68 -8.40
C GLU A 126 11.16 -15.21 -8.32
N ALA A 127 12.02 -15.76 -7.46
CA ALA A 127 12.05 -17.20 -7.18
C ALA A 127 10.73 -17.69 -6.59
N ALA A 128 10.04 -16.89 -5.78
CA ALA A 128 8.72 -17.24 -5.25
C ALA A 128 7.60 -17.17 -6.30
N GLY A 129 7.85 -16.64 -7.50
CA GLY A 129 6.87 -16.43 -8.56
C GLY A 129 6.30 -15.01 -8.62
N GLY A 130 6.84 -14.07 -7.81
CA GLY A 130 6.51 -12.66 -7.89
C GLY A 130 7.19 -11.96 -9.06
N VAL A 131 6.67 -10.80 -9.44
CA VAL A 131 7.24 -9.93 -10.49
C VAL A 131 7.62 -8.59 -9.88
N VAL A 132 8.90 -8.23 -9.96
CA VAL A 132 9.39 -6.92 -9.49
C VAL A 132 9.42 -5.93 -10.65
N MET A 133 8.69 -4.82 -10.51
CA MET A 133 8.61 -3.76 -11.52
C MET A 133 9.10 -2.42 -10.99
N SER A 134 9.67 -1.62 -11.91
CA SER A 134 10.12 -0.27 -11.63
C SER A 134 9.57 0.76 -12.61
N ASP A 135 9.43 1.99 -12.11
CA ASP A 135 9.06 3.21 -12.86
C ASP A 135 7.75 3.10 -13.68
N THR A 136 6.84 2.24 -13.24
CA THR A 136 5.48 2.16 -13.77
C THR A 136 4.48 2.36 -12.64
N CYS A 137 3.43 3.13 -12.93
CA CYS A 137 2.28 3.30 -12.04
C CYS A 137 1.16 2.36 -12.51
N PRO A 138 0.76 1.36 -11.70
CA PRO A 138 -0.33 0.44 -12.03
C PRO A 138 -1.61 1.15 -12.44
N SER A 139 -2.00 2.19 -11.69
CA SER A 139 -3.22 2.97 -11.96
C SER A 139 -3.18 3.71 -13.30
N ILE A 140 -2.01 4.22 -13.71
CA ILE A 140 -1.85 4.89 -15.01
C ILE A 140 -1.77 3.86 -16.13
N SER A 141 -1.04 2.76 -15.91
CA SER A 141 -0.92 1.69 -16.89
C SER A 141 -2.26 1.00 -17.16
N ARG A 142 -3.20 1.06 -16.21
CA ARG A 142 -4.49 0.34 -16.21
C ARG A 142 -4.32 -1.16 -16.47
N LYS A 143 -3.17 -1.71 -16.09
CA LYS A 143 -2.85 -3.13 -16.29
C LYS A 143 -3.00 -3.88 -14.97
N VAL A 144 -3.77 -4.94 -15.06
CA VAL A 144 -3.80 -6.07 -14.12
C VAL A 144 -3.62 -7.33 -14.96
N PRO A 145 -3.20 -8.47 -14.36
CA PRO A 145 -3.20 -9.74 -15.07
C PRO A 145 -4.55 -10.01 -15.76
N PRO A 146 -4.57 -10.58 -16.98
CA PRO A 146 -5.83 -10.92 -17.65
C PRO A 146 -6.69 -11.84 -16.80
N GLY A 147 -7.98 -11.53 -16.67
CA GLY A 147 -8.93 -12.33 -15.90
C GLY A 147 -8.97 -12.04 -14.40
N THR A 148 -8.18 -11.08 -13.89
CA THR A 148 -8.25 -10.65 -12.48
C THR A 148 -9.65 -10.16 -12.13
N ARG A 149 -10.24 -10.73 -11.08
CA ARG A 149 -11.50 -10.29 -10.46
C ARG A 149 -11.27 -9.71 -9.08
N VAL A 150 -10.44 -10.37 -8.25
CA VAL A 150 -10.17 -9.98 -6.86
C VAL A 150 -8.69 -9.66 -6.67
N VAL A 151 -8.42 -8.48 -6.10
CA VAL A 151 -7.08 -7.95 -5.82
C VAL A 151 -6.87 -7.77 -4.32
N ALA A 152 -5.66 -8.00 -3.82
CA ALA A 152 -5.23 -7.51 -2.50
C ALA A 152 -4.11 -6.49 -2.62
N THR A 153 -4.09 -5.48 -1.76
CA THR A 153 -3.06 -4.43 -1.77
C THR A 153 -2.74 -3.87 -0.39
N ASP A 154 -1.50 -3.43 -0.20
CA ASP A 154 -1.02 -2.73 0.99
C ASP A 154 -1.29 -1.20 0.94
N SER A 155 -2.03 -0.75 -0.06
CA SER A 155 -2.23 0.67 -0.34
C SER A 155 -3.69 1.09 -0.30
N ALA A 156 -4.01 2.01 0.62
CA ALA A 156 -5.31 2.66 0.67
C ALA A 156 -5.62 3.45 -0.62
N LYS A 157 -4.58 4.02 -1.26
CA LYS A 157 -4.69 4.69 -2.57
C LYS A 157 -5.16 3.72 -3.64
N GLN A 158 -4.61 2.51 -3.68
CA GLN A 158 -4.99 1.51 -4.70
C GLN A 158 -6.33 0.86 -4.39
N ALA A 159 -6.60 0.55 -3.13
CA ALA A 159 -7.91 0.11 -2.70
C ALA A 159 -9.01 1.12 -3.07
N HIS A 160 -8.70 2.43 -3.06
CA HIS A 160 -9.60 3.46 -3.54
C HIS A 160 -9.75 3.49 -5.09
N TYR A 161 -8.66 3.37 -5.85
CA TYR A 161 -8.68 3.56 -7.30
C TYR A 161 -9.01 2.31 -8.13
N LEU A 162 -8.49 1.14 -7.76
CA LEU A 162 -8.60 -0.07 -8.57
C LEU A 162 -10.04 -0.47 -8.89
N PRO A 163 -11.01 -0.37 -7.96
CA PRO A 163 -12.40 -0.71 -8.26
C PRO A 163 -12.98 0.15 -9.38
N ALA A 164 -12.62 1.43 -9.41
CA ALA A 164 -13.08 2.37 -10.43
C ALA A 164 -12.31 2.24 -11.76
N ILE A 165 -10.99 2.01 -11.71
CA ILE A 165 -10.13 2.03 -12.90
C ILE A 165 -10.12 0.68 -13.62
N ALA A 166 -9.99 -0.41 -12.88
CA ALA A 166 -9.83 -1.76 -13.41
C ALA A 166 -11.09 -2.63 -13.29
N LYS A 167 -12.15 -2.14 -12.61
CA LYS A 167 -13.42 -2.86 -12.38
C LYS A 167 -13.21 -4.19 -11.65
N VAL A 168 -12.36 -4.18 -10.62
CA VAL A 168 -12.01 -5.34 -9.79
C VAL A 168 -12.46 -5.14 -8.35
N GLU A 169 -12.69 -6.25 -7.66
CA GLU A 169 -12.87 -6.32 -6.22
C GLU A 169 -11.53 -6.20 -5.48
N GLY A 170 -11.52 -5.62 -4.28
CA GLY A 170 -10.30 -5.26 -3.57
C GLY A 170 -10.34 -5.57 -2.07
N TRP A 171 -9.26 -6.17 -1.58
CA TRP A 171 -8.93 -6.30 -0.17
C TRP A 171 -7.77 -5.35 0.18
N PHE A 172 -7.92 -4.59 1.26
CA PHE A 172 -6.86 -3.78 1.83
C PHE A 172 -6.34 -4.40 3.13
N GLY A 173 -5.01 -4.42 3.30
CA GLY A 173 -4.38 -4.92 4.52
C GLY A 173 -2.88 -4.62 4.59
N SER A 174 -2.20 -5.26 5.52
CA SER A 174 -0.75 -5.12 5.66
C SER A 174 0.01 -5.88 4.57
N VAL A 175 1.30 -5.55 4.39
CA VAL A 175 2.22 -6.29 3.51
C VAL A 175 2.20 -7.78 3.86
N SER A 176 2.29 -8.13 5.14
CA SER A 176 2.24 -9.53 5.60
C SER A 176 0.93 -10.21 5.23
N GLN A 177 -0.22 -9.57 5.47
CA GLN A 177 -1.52 -10.14 5.10
C GLN A 177 -1.62 -10.40 3.59
N CYS A 178 -1.12 -9.46 2.78
CA CYS A 178 -1.13 -9.59 1.33
C CYS A 178 -0.20 -10.74 0.85
N VAL A 179 1.01 -10.85 1.40
CA VAL A 179 1.96 -11.91 1.02
C VAL A 179 1.45 -13.29 1.44
N GLU A 180 0.94 -13.43 2.67
CA GLU A 180 0.35 -14.69 3.12
C GLU A 180 -0.84 -15.11 2.25
N SER A 181 -1.69 -14.14 1.89
CA SER A 181 -2.83 -14.40 1.00
C SER A 181 -2.39 -14.76 -0.42
N ALA A 182 -1.30 -14.17 -0.93
CA ALA A 182 -0.74 -14.52 -2.24
C ALA A 182 -0.29 -15.99 -2.30
N ILE A 183 0.23 -16.51 -1.18
CA ILE A 183 0.74 -17.88 -1.08
C ILE A 183 -0.40 -18.87 -0.86
N ALA A 184 -1.44 -18.47 -0.13
CA ALA A 184 -2.63 -19.29 0.08
C ALA A 184 -3.56 -19.36 -1.14
N GLY A 185 -3.55 -18.33 -2.00
CA GLY A 185 -4.50 -18.21 -3.12
C GLY A 185 -5.87 -17.66 -2.72
N GLU A 186 -6.01 -17.23 -1.48
CA GLU A 186 -7.21 -16.60 -0.94
C GLU A 186 -6.84 -15.55 0.11
N TRP A 187 -7.74 -14.59 0.32
CA TRP A 187 -7.59 -13.57 1.34
C TRP A 187 -7.65 -14.19 2.73
N LEU A 188 -6.58 -14.03 3.50
CA LEU A 188 -6.47 -14.49 4.90
C LEU A 188 -6.59 -13.35 5.92
N GLY A 189 -6.74 -12.10 5.46
CA GLY A 189 -6.94 -10.97 6.36
C GLY A 189 -8.21 -11.14 7.20
N VAL A 190 -8.06 -10.94 8.50
CA VAL A 190 -9.18 -10.81 9.44
C VAL A 190 -9.53 -9.34 9.62
N VAL A 191 -10.83 -9.08 9.74
CA VAL A 191 -11.38 -7.80 10.20
C VAL A 191 -10.90 -7.58 11.63
N GLN A 192 -10.25 -6.44 11.88
CA GLN A 192 -9.87 -6.00 13.22
C GLN A 192 -11.02 -5.25 13.90
#